data_AF-A0A2A4N795-F1
#
_entry.id   AF-A0A2A4N795-F1
#
_cell.length_a   1.000
_cell.length_b   1.000
_cell.length_c   1.000
_cell.angle_alpha   90.00
_cell.angle_beta   90.00
_cell.angle_gamma   90.00
#
_symmetry.space_group_name_H-M   'P 1'
#
loop_
_entity.id
_entity.type
_entity.pdbx_description
1 polymer ?
#
loop_
_entity_poly.entity_id
_entity_poly.type
_entity_poly.pdbx_seq_one_letter_code
_entity_poly.pdbx_strand_id
1 'polypeptide(L)'
;MRILDAVCNFLAILAGIYLVGIMFGIVTLATLRSFNISAPSHIFTFSEYGLLYIVMAASPWLVRLRGHVFIEMFTAALPAKFGRLFSRGVAVLCVVICLFLVWYSAATTLRAYNFGDADMRSLDMPKWLLLISMPICFGLMALNFLRFVFGPQTLHSGEAGVHE
;
A
#
# COMPACT_ATOMS: atom_id res chain seq x y z
N MET A 1 -13.60 14.83 3.71
CA MET A 1 -12.86 13.86 4.55
C MET A 1 -13.52 12.48 4.60
N ARG A 2 -14.84 12.36 4.83
CA ARG A 2 -15.57 11.07 4.85
C ARG A 2 -15.46 10.23 3.56
N ILE A 3 -15.28 10.88 2.41
CA ILE A 3 -15.14 10.20 1.11
C ILE A 3 -13.81 9.44 1.01
N LEU A 4 -12.69 10.06 1.41
CA LEU A 4 -11.38 9.38 1.45
C LEU A 4 -11.41 8.19 2.42
N ASP A 5 -12.05 8.39 3.58
CA ASP A 5 -12.24 7.34 4.58
C ASP A 5 -13.04 6.15 4.02
N ALA A 6 -14.10 6.42 3.27
CA ALA A 6 -14.93 5.40 2.63
C ALA A 6 -14.18 4.66 1.50
N VAL A 7 -13.44 5.40 0.66
CA VAL A 7 -12.63 4.81 -0.43
C VAL A 7 -11.55 3.90 0.14
N CYS A 8 -10.82 4.32 1.16
CA CYS A 8 -9.78 3.49 1.78
C CYS A 8 -10.38 2.24 2.45
N ASN A 9 -11.54 2.37 3.10
CA ASN A 9 -12.19 1.23 3.74
C ASN A 9 -12.71 0.22 2.70
N PHE A 10 -13.27 0.70 1.60
CA PHE A 10 -13.71 -0.13 0.49
C PHE A 10 -12.53 -0.87 -0.16
N LEU A 11 -11.42 -0.18 -0.43
CA LEU A 11 -10.19 -0.78 -0.95
C LEU A 11 -9.64 -1.85 0.00
N ALA A 12 -9.65 -1.59 1.31
CA ALA A 12 -9.17 -2.55 2.31
C ALA A 12 -10.05 -3.81 2.38
N ILE A 13 -11.38 -3.66 2.33
CA ILE A 13 -12.32 -4.80 2.29
C ILE A 13 -12.09 -5.62 1.02
N LEU A 14 -11.96 -4.97 -0.13
CA LEU A 14 -11.71 -5.63 -1.41
C LEU A 14 -10.37 -6.38 -1.39
N ALA A 15 -9.32 -5.76 -0.85
CA ALA A 15 -8.01 -6.37 -0.66
C ALA A 15 -8.09 -7.61 0.25
N GLY A 16 -8.85 -7.54 1.35
CA GLY A 16 -9.05 -8.66 2.27
C GLY A 16 -9.81 -9.83 1.64
N ILE A 17 -10.91 -9.56 0.93
CA ILE A 17 -11.67 -10.59 0.19
C ILE A 17 -10.77 -11.28 -0.83
N TYR A 18 -10.00 -10.49 -1.56
CA TYR A 18 -9.12 -11.01 -2.60
C TYR A 18 -7.92 -11.80 -2.02
N LEU A 19 -7.40 -11.42 -0.85
CA LEU A 19 -6.40 -12.18 -0.11
C LEU A 19 -6.90 -13.57 0.28
N VAL A 20 -8.14 -13.68 0.77
CA VAL A 20 -8.78 -14.97 1.05
C VAL A 20 -8.92 -15.79 -0.24
N GLY A 21 -9.29 -15.15 -1.35
CA GLY A 21 -9.35 -15.79 -2.67
C GLY A 21 -8.01 -16.39 -3.12
N ILE A 22 -6.91 -15.63 -3.00
CA ILE A 22 -5.56 -16.13 -3.31
C ILE A 22 -5.17 -17.28 -2.38
N MET A 23 -5.48 -17.19 -1.08
CA MET A 23 -5.18 -18.26 -0.12
C MET A 23 -5.79 -19.59 -0.57
N PHE A 24 -7.09 -19.60 -0.91
CA PHE A 24 -7.74 -20.79 -1.46
C PHE A 24 -7.08 -21.25 -2.76
N GLY A 25 -6.78 -20.33 -3.68
CA GLY A 25 -6.12 -20.65 -4.95
C GLY A 25 -4.75 -21.34 -4.78
N ILE A 26 -3.91 -20.81 -3.88
CA ILE A 26 -2.58 -21.39 -3.58
C ILE A 26 -2.72 -22.75 -2.89
N VAL A 27 -3.67 -22.91 -1.96
CA VAL A 27 -3.91 -24.20 -1.29
C VAL A 27 -4.36 -25.26 -2.29
N THR A 28 -5.34 -24.97 -3.16
CA THR A 28 -5.78 -25.89 -4.21
C THR A 28 -4.64 -26.27 -5.15
N LEU A 29 -3.81 -25.30 -5.55
CA LEU A 29 -2.63 -25.54 -6.38
C LEU A 29 -1.63 -26.48 -5.70
N ALA A 30 -1.33 -26.23 -4.42
CA ALA A 30 -0.44 -27.06 -3.63
C ALA A 30 -0.97 -28.50 -3.48
N THR A 31 -2.27 -28.66 -3.25
CA THR A 31 -2.94 -29.97 -3.17
C THR A 31 -2.85 -30.73 -4.49
N LEU A 32 -3.21 -30.11 -5.63
CA LEU A 32 -3.14 -30.73 -6.95
C LEU A 32 -1.72 -31.19 -7.30
N ARG A 33 -0.72 -30.37 -6.96
CA ARG A 33 0.70 -30.69 -7.15
C ARG A 33 1.14 -31.85 -6.27
N SER A 34 0.64 -31.93 -5.04
CA SER A 34 0.93 -33.04 -4.11
C SER A 34 0.35 -34.38 -4.58
N PHE A 35 -0.72 -34.35 -5.39
CA PHE A 35 -1.28 -35.54 -6.05
C PHE A 35 -0.68 -35.82 -7.44
N ASN A 36 0.41 -35.13 -7.80
CA ASN A 36 1.12 -35.28 -9.07
C ASN A 36 0.25 -34.98 -10.32
N ILE A 37 -0.82 -34.18 -10.15
CA ILE A 37 -1.69 -33.70 -11.23
C ILE A 37 -1.07 -32.42 -11.80
N SER A 38 -1.05 -32.27 -13.12
CA SER A 38 -0.56 -31.06 -13.78
C SER A 38 -1.37 -29.84 -13.31
N ALA A 39 -0.72 -28.99 -12.53
CA ALA A 39 -1.30 -27.78 -11.98
C ALA A 39 -1.37 -26.68 -13.06
N PRO A 40 -2.47 -25.93 -13.19
CA PRO A 40 -2.56 -24.82 -14.15
C PRO A 40 -1.56 -23.72 -13.81
N SER A 41 -0.68 -23.34 -14.76
CA SER A 41 0.32 -22.29 -14.56
C SER A 41 -0.29 -20.89 -14.37
N HIS A 42 -1.51 -20.68 -14.85
CA HIS A 42 -2.22 -19.39 -14.78
C HIS A 42 -2.54 -18.92 -13.36
N ILE A 43 -2.79 -19.86 -12.42
CA ILE A 43 -3.13 -19.52 -11.02
C ILE A 43 -1.94 -18.89 -10.29
N PHE A 44 -0.71 -19.32 -10.64
CA PHE A 44 0.51 -18.79 -10.06
C PHE A 44 0.73 -17.33 -10.46
N THR A 45 0.62 -17.02 -11.75
CA THR A 45 0.74 -15.64 -12.26
C THR A 45 -0.36 -14.72 -11.72
N PHE A 46 -1.60 -15.22 -11.59
CA PHE A 46 -2.70 -14.46 -11.00
C PHE A 46 -2.47 -14.13 -9.52
N SER A 47 -1.89 -15.07 -8.76
CA SER A 47 -1.57 -14.87 -7.35
C SER A 47 -0.48 -13.82 -7.15
N GLU A 48 0.55 -13.81 -8.01
CA GLU A 48 1.66 -12.87 -7.92
C GLU A 48 1.23 -11.43 -8.25
N TYR A 49 0.51 -11.24 -9.36
CA TYR A 49 -0.08 -9.95 -9.70
C TYR A 49 -1.14 -9.53 -8.67
N GLY A 50 -1.88 -10.51 -8.15
CA GLY A 50 -2.86 -10.29 -7.13
C GLY A 50 -2.30 -9.73 -5.82
N LEU A 51 -1.20 -10.30 -5.34
CA LEU A 51 -0.50 -9.82 -4.14
C LEU A 51 -0.07 -8.35 -4.28
N LEU A 52 0.43 -7.97 -5.45
CA LEU A 52 0.76 -6.58 -5.76
C LEU A 52 -0.44 -5.64 -5.61
N TYR A 53 -1.59 -6.00 -6.18
CA TYR A 53 -2.82 -5.19 -6.06
C TYR A 53 -3.34 -5.10 -4.63
N ILE A 54 -3.29 -6.19 -3.85
CA ILE A 54 -3.71 -6.20 -2.44
C ILE A 54 -2.86 -5.20 -1.65
N VAL A 55 -1.53 -5.26 -1.78
CA VAL A 55 -0.63 -4.39 -1.03
C VAL A 55 -0.88 -2.93 -1.38
N MET A 56 -1.02 -2.63 -2.68
CA MET A 56 -1.34 -1.27 -3.13
C MET A 56 -2.70 -0.79 -2.59
N ALA A 57 -3.72 -1.65 -2.58
CA ALA A 57 -5.05 -1.29 -2.08
C ALA A 57 -5.13 -1.17 -0.55
N ALA A 58 -4.39 -2.00 0.19
CA ALA A 58 -4.39 -2.01 1.65
C ALA A 58 -3.53 -0.89 2.28
N SER A 59 -2.44 -0.50 1.62
CA SER A 59 -1.50 0.51 2.15
C SER A 59 -2.11 1.88 2.51
N PRO A 60 -3.04 2.51 1.76
CA PRO A 60 -3.63 3.78 2.18
C PRO A 60 -4.50 3.65 3.44
N TRP A 61 -5.14 2.50 3.66
CA TRP A 61 -5.86 2.21 4.89
C TRP A 61 -4.91 2.01 6.07
N LEU A 62 -3.78 1.34 5.86
CA LEU A 62 -2.77 1.11 6.89
C LEU A 62 -2.14 2.43 7.40
N VAL A 63 -1.84 3.38 6.50
CA VAL A 63 -1.34 4.71 6.89
C VAL A 63 -2.34 5.47 7.76
N ARG A 64 -3.65 5.27 7.53
CA ARG A 64 -4.70 5.88 8.35
C ARG A 64 -4.75 5.28 9.76
N LEU A 65 -4.55 3.97 9.89
CA LEU A 65 -4.52 3.28 11.19
C LEU A 65 -3.32 3.67 12.06
N ARG A 66 -2.34 4.39 11.49
CA ARG A 66 -1.08 4.76 12.17
C ARG A 66 -0.31 3.54 12.69
N GLY A 67 -0.55 2.36 12.12
CA GLY A 67 0.11 1.10 12.51
C GLY A 67 1.55 0.96 12.02
N HIS A 68 2.18 2.04 11.54
CA HIS A 68 3.62 2.02 11.32
C HIS A 68 4.29 1.94 12.69
N VAL A 69 5.23 1.00 12.84
CA VAL A 69 6.12 0.89 14.00
C VAL A 69 6.87 2.21 14.14
N PHE A 70 6.25 3.17 14.83
CA PHE A 70 6.93 4.37 15.25
C PHE A 70 7.88 3.93 16.35
N ILE A 71 9.13 4.37 16.25
CA ILE A 71 10.06 4.26 17.37
C ILE A 71 9.57 5.29 18.40
N GLU A 72 8.50 4.95 19.11
CA GLU A 72 7.91 5.82 20.12
C GLU A 72 8.93 6.13 21.23
N MET A 73 9.90 5.24 21.43
CA MET A 73 11.08 5.48 22.29
C MET A 73 11.86 6.75 21.92
N PHE A 74 12.01 7.08 20.62
CA PHE A 74 12.76 8.27 20.22
C PHE A 74 11.93 9.55 20.41
N THR A 75 10.62 9.47 20.25
CA THR A 75 9.71 10.61 20.50
C THR A 75 9.38 10.81 21.98
N ALA A 76 9.44 9.77 22.81
CA ALA A 76 9.24 9.84 24.26
C ALA A 76 10.40 10.53 24.99
N ALA A 77 11.61 10.50 24.39
CA ALA A 77 12.77 11.24 24.90
C ALA A 77 12.73 12.74 24.58
N LEU A 78 11.82 13.20 23.71
CA LEU A 78 11.71 14.59 23.28
C LEU A 78 10.57 15.34 24.01
N PRO A 79 10.80 16.58 24.48
CA PRO A 79 9.76 17.39 25.12
C PRO A 79 8.57 17.66 24.17
N ALA A 80 7.35 17.59 24.70
CA ALA A 80 6.06 17.62 23.98
C ALA A 80 5.82 18.81 23.01
N LYS A 81 6.63 19.88 23.12
CA LYS A 81 6.61 21.02 22.17
C LYS A 81 7.44 20.75 20.91
N PHE A 82 8.63 20.15 21.06
CA PHE A 82 9.50 19.78 19.93
C PHE A 82 9.02 18.51 19.23
N GLY A 83 8.45 17.56 19.96
CA GLY A 83 7.86 16.34 19.39
C GLY A 83 6.77 16.62 18.35
N ARG A 84 5.95 17.67 18.56
CA ARG A 84 4.90 18.06 17.59
C ARG A 84 5.46 18.68 16.31
N LEU A 85 6.50 19.51 16.40
CA LEU A 85 7.14 20.11 15.24
C LEU A 85 7.90 19.05 14.43
N PHE A 86 8.62 18.15 15.11
CA PHE A 86 9.30 17.03 14.48
C PHE A 86 8.30 16.08 13.79
N SER A 87 7.19 15.73 14.47
CA SER A 87 6.11 14.92 13.90
C SER A 87 5.55 15.51 12.60
N ARG A 88 5.34 16.84 12.57
CA ARG A 88 4.90 17.54 11.36
C ARG A 88 5.97 17.55 10.27
N GLY A 89 7.24 17.74 10.63
CA GLY A 89 8.36 17.68 9.68
C GLY A 89 8.46 16.32 9.00
N VAL A 90 8.35 15.23 9.77
CA VAL A 90 8.32 13.86 9.24
C VAL A 90 7.10 13.64 8.34
N ALA A 91 5.91 14.09 8.75
CA ALA A 91 4.72 13.98 7.92
C ALA A 91 4.87 14.73 6.58
N VAL A 92 5.44 15.94 6.58
CA VAL A 92 5.74 16.70 5.35
C VAL A 92 6.74 15.95 4.47
N LEU A 93 7.80 15.38 5.05
CA LEU A 93 8.77 14.56 4.31
C LEU A 93 8.10 13.35 3.65
N CYS A 94 7.22 12.65 4.38
CA CYS A 94 6.44 11.54 3.83
C CYS A 94 5.53 11.99 2.67
N VAL A 95 4.89 13.16 2.76
CA VAL A 95 4.11 13.73 1.64
C VAL A 95 5.00 13.97 0.42
N VAL A 96 6.16 14.61 0.60
CA VAL A 96 7.09 14.90 -0.50
C VAL A 96 7.56 13.62 -1.19
N ILE A 97 7.94 12.61 -0.41
CA ILE A 97 8.35 11.30 -0.93
C ILE A 97 7.20 10.63 -1.69
N CYS A 98 5.98 10.63 -1.13
CA CYS A 98 4.82 10.05 -1.80
C CYS A 98 4.52 10.78 -3.13
N LEU A 99 4.57 12.12 -3.16
CA LEU A 99 4.38 12.89 -4.39
C LEU A 99 5.45 12.62 -5.44
N PHE A 100 6.71 12.49 -5.02
CA PHE A 100 7.80 12.10 -5.92
C PHE A 100 7.58 10.70 -6.50
N LEU A 101 7.14 9.74 -5.68
CA LEU A 101 6.79 8.39 -6.12
C LEU A 101 5.58 8.39 -7.07
N VAL A 102 4.56 9.22 -6.85
CA VAL A 102 3.44 9.40 -7.78
C VAL A 102 3.95 9.87 -9.14
N TRP A 103 4.81 10.90 -9.15
CA TRP A 103 5.37 11.43 -10.40
C TRP A 103 6.19 10.36 -11.14
N TYR A 104 7.11 9.70 -10.43
CA TYR A 104 8.00 8.69 -11.01
C TYR A 104 7.21 7.48 -11.53
N SER A 105 6.27 6.96 -10.74
CA SER A 105 5.42 5.83 -11.13
C SER A 105 4.51 6.19 -12.31
N ALA A 106 3.90 7.38 -12.31
CA ALA A 106 3.10 7.85 -13.44
C ALA A 106 3.93 7.98 -14.73
N ALA A 107 5.13 8.57 -14.64
CA ALA A 107 6.03 8.69 -15.79
C ALA A 107 6.45 7.31 -16.33
N THR A 108 6.71 6.35 -15.45
CA THR A 108 7.07 4.97 -15.85
C THR A 108 5.88 4.24 -16.47
N THR A 109 4.68 4.46 -15.93
CA THR A 109 3.40 3.97 -16.49
C THR A 109 3.16 4.51 -17.89
N LEU A 110 3.32 5.81 -18.12
CA LEU A 110 3.22 6.40 -19.46
C LEU A 110 4.26 5.84 -20.44
N ARG A 111 5.50 5.61 -19.99
CA ARG A 111 6.52 4.96 -20.81
C ARG A 111 6.14 3.52 -21.17
N ALA A 112 5.70 2.73 -20.19
CA ALA A 112 5.27 1.35 -20.41
C ALA A 112 4.08 1.25 -21.37
N TYR A 113 3.16 2.22 -21.34
CA TYR A 113 2.05 2.31 -22.28
C TYR A 113 2.54 2.57 -23.71
N ASN A 114 3.46 3.53 -23.88
CA ASN A 114 3.96 3.92 -25.20
C ASN A 114 4.90 2.87 -25.84
N PHE A 115 5.68 2.16 -25.03
CA PHE A 115 6.57 1.09 -25.52
C PHE A 115 5.82 -0.22 -25.79
N GLY A 116 4.61 -0.40 -25.25
CA GLY A 116 3.85 -1.64 -25.42
C GLY A 116 4.53 -2.85 -24.76
N ASP A 117 5.37 -2.62 -23.75
CA ASP A 117 6.11 -3.70 -23.07
C ASP A 117 5.12 -4.65 -22.36
N ALA A 118 4.94 -5.83 -22.93
CA ALA A 118 4.31 -6.96 -22.27
C ALA A 118 5.32 -7.64 -21.34
N ASP A 119 4.90 -8.03 -20.15
CA ASP A 119 5.74 -8.90 -19.31
C ASP A 119 5.59 -10.32 -19.85
N MET A 120 6.65 -10.83 -20.48
CA MET A 120 6.66 -12.20 -21.02
C MET A 120 6.69 -13.19 -19.86
N ARG A 121 5.49 -13.61 -19.43
CA ARG A 121 5.25 -14.68 -18.46
C ARG A 121 4.13 -15.58 -18.96
N SER A 122 3.69 -16.54 -18.14
CA SER A 122 2.65 -17.53 -18.52
C SER A 122 1.27 -16.92 -18.85
N LEU A 123 1.05 -15.64 -18.54
CA LEU A 123 -0.02 -14.77 -19.01
C LEU A 123 0.63 -13.47 -19.48
N ASP A 124 0.58 -13.18 -20.78
CA ASP A 124 1.05 -11.90 -21.35
C ASP A 124 0.10 -10.77 -20.90
N MET A 125 0.35 -10.22 -19.71
CA MET A 125 -0.40 -9.09 -19.19
C MET A 125 0.40 -7.81 -19.47
N PRO A 126 -0.23 -6.74 -20.01
CA PRO A 126 0.47 -5.49 -20.26
C PRO A 126 0.95 -4.91 -18.93
N LYS A 127 2.26 -4.63 -18.82
CA LYS A 127 2.89 -4.10 -17.60
C LYS A 127 2.22 -2.82 -17.11
N TRP A 128 1.68 -2.04 -18.03
CA TRP A 128 0.93 -0.82 -17.76
C TRP A 128 -0.24 -1.04 -16.80
N LEU A 129 -0.96 -2.17 -16.91
CA LEU A 129 -2.10 -2.46 -16.05
C LEU A 129 -1.66 -2.60 -14.59
N LEU A 130 -0.53 -3.25 -14.34
CA LEU A 130 0.05 -3.33 -13.00
C LEU A 130 0.54 -1.97 -12.51
N LEU A 131 1.25 -1.26 -13.38
CA LEU A 131 1.97 -0.05 -13.02
C LEU A 131 1.03 1.15 -12.75
N ILE A 132 -0.19 1.14 -13.30
CA ILE A 132 -1.20 2.18 -13.01
C ILE A 132 -1.70 2.14 -11.56
N SER A 133 -1.62 0.99 -10.89
CA SER A 133 -2.05 0.86 -9.50
C SER A 133 -1.13 1.63 -8.53
N MET A 134 0.16 1.73 -8.85
CA MET A 134 1.16 2.45 -8.05
C MET A 134 0.87 3.95 -7.88
N PRO A 135 0.70 4.76 -8.95
CA PRO A 135 0.43 6.18 -8.81
C PRO A 135 -0.91 6.45 -8.10
N ILE A 136 -1.91 5.59 -8.27
CA ILE A 136 -3.21 5.69 -7.56
C ILE A 136 -2.99 5.48 -6.05
N CYS A 137 -2.28 4.41 -5.68
CA CYS A 137 -1.95 4.08 -4.31
C CYS A 137 -1.14 5.18 -3.62
N PHE A 138 -0.02 5.60 -4.21
CA PHE A 138 0.83 6.64 -3.65
C PHE A 138 0.11 8.00 -3.59
N GLY A 139 -0.80 8.28 -4.53
CA GLY A 139 -1.63 9.49 -4.51
C GLY A 139 -2.62 9.49 -3.34
N LEU A 140 -3.33 8.38 -3.13
CA LEU A 140 -4.20 8.20 -1.96
C LEU A 140 -3.41 8.29 -0.65
N MET A 141 -2.20 7.75 -0.62
CA MET A 141 -1.33 7.79 0.55
C MET A 141 -0.82 9.21 0.83
N ALA A 142 -0.43 9.98 -0.20
CA ALA A 142 -0.07 11.38 -0.09
C ALA A 142 -1.23 12.23 0.48
N LEU A 143 -2.46 12.00 0.02
CA LEU A 143 -3.66 12.67 0.56
C LEU A 143 -3.91 12.33 2.03
N ASN A 144 -3.70 11.07 2.43
CA ASN A 144 -3.80 10.66 3.83
C ASN A 144 -2.71 11.32 4.69
N PHE A 145 -1.46 11.42 4.21
CA PHE A 145 -0.40 12.14 4.92
C PHE A 145 -0.64 13.65 4.99
N LEU A 146 -1.18 14.26 3.93
CA LEU A 146 -1.52 15.68 3.90
C LEU A 146 -2.54 16.03 4.99
N ARG A 147 -3.47 15.12 5.28
CA ARG A 147 -4.41 15.25 6.41
C ARG A 147 -3.70 15.31 7.76
N PHE A 148 -2.61 14.57 7.97
CA PHE A 148 -1.82 14.64 9.20
C PHE A 148 -0.99 15.93 9.30
N VAL A 149 -0.65 16.55 8.17
CA VAL A 149 0.05 17.83 8.14
C VAL A 149 -0.88 19.00 8.53
N PHE A 150 -2.09 19.06 7.94
CA PHE A 150 -3.05 20.15 8.19
C PHE A 150 -4.03 19.90 9.35
N GLY A 151 -4.13 18.66 9.83
CA GLY A 151 -5.03 18.28 10.91
C GLY A 151 -4.50 18.68 12.30
N PRO A 152 -5.40 18.87 13.29
CA PRO A 152 -5.02 19.10 14.69
C PRO A 152 -4.42 17.86 15.38
N GLN A 153 -4.51 16.68 14.74
CA GLN A 153 -4.01 15.42 15.28
C GLN A 153 -2.59 15.15 14.80
N THR A 154 -1.64 15.12 15.73
CA THR A 154 -0.23 14.80 15.46
C THR A 154 -0.06 13.32 15.11
N LEU A 155 0.92 12.99 14.28
CA LEU A 155 1.22 11.61 13.87
C LEU A 155 1.69 10.76 15.06
N HIS A 156 2.38 11.39 16.02
CA HIS A 156 2.79 10.80 17.29
C HIS A 156 1.87 11.28 18.41
N SER A 157 1.33 10.37 19.23
CA SER A 157 0.58 10.71 20.44
C SER A 157 1.51 11.20 21.55
N GLY A 158 2.82 10.85 21.51
CA GLY A 158 3.75 11.19 22.58
C GLY A 158 3.47 10.45 23.89
N GLU A 159 2.48 9.56 23.90
CA GLU A 159 2.23 8.64 25.00
C GLU A 159 3.01 7.38 24.67
N ALA A 160 4.22 7.27 25.22
CA ALA A 160 4.91 5.99 25.29
C ALA A 160 3.93 4.98 25.87
N GLY A 161 3.74 3.83 25.24
CA GLY A 161 2.81 2.78 25.65
C GLY A 161 2.75 2.54 27.16
N VAL A 162 1.81 3.22 27.84
CA VAL A 162 1.36 2.91 29.19
C VAL A 162 -0.10 2.47 29.16
N HIS A 163 -0.51 1.78 28.10
CA HIS A 163 -1.74 1.00 28.11
C HIS A 163 -1.56 -0.18 27.16
N GLU A 164 -0.79 -1.18 27.61
CA GLU A 164 -1.15 -2.60 27.59
C GLU A 164 -0.07 -3.42 28.30
#